data_AF-A0A365L7U5-F1
#
_entry.id   AF-A0A365L7U5-F1
#
_cell.length_a   1.000
_cell.length_b   1.000
_cell.length_c   1.000
_cell.angle_alpha   90.00
_cell.angle_beta   90.00
_cell.angle_gamma   90.00
#
_symmetry.space_group_name_H-M   'P 1'
#
loop_
_entity.id
_entity.type
_entity.pdbx_description
1 polymer ?
#
loop_
_entity_poly.entity_id
_entity_poly.type
_entity_poly.pdbx_seq_one_letter_code
_entity_poly.pdbx_strand_id
1 'polypeptide(L)'
;MEFKLGGGRLMLPSLHVMIMAIIIIYLLVKWSKELEMRQFTVYFYFLISAYIMPIYSRYSEAEGEFQLWFPVGFVVVFFYSFRSERYHRSKMKACFLGLGIAFYQIISHYIG
;
A
#
# COMPACT_ATOMS: atom_id res chain seq x y z
N MET A 1 5.82 -14.82 -16.20
CA MET A 1 5.58 -15.57 -17.46
C MET A 1 5.28 -14.54 -18.53
N GLU A 2 6.00 -14.58 -19.66
CA GLU A 2 5.78 -13.63 -20.75
C GLU A 2 4.72 -14.16 -21.70
N PHE A 3 3.61 -13.44 -21.84
CA PHE A 3 2.60 -13.73 -22.85
C PHE A 3 2.74 -12.74 -24.00
N LYS A 4 3.01 -13.25 -25.20
CA LYS A 4 2.98 -12.45 -26.43
C LYS A 4 1.53 -12.36 -26.90
N LEU A 5 0.94 -11.17 -26.86
CA LEU A 5 -0.41 -10.90 -27.37
C LEU A 5 -0.27 -9.88 -28.51
N GLY A 6 -0.27 -10.39 -29.74
CA GLY A 6 -0.01 -9.57 -30.94
C GLY A 6 1.38 -8.91 -30.90
N GLY A 7 1.44 -7.60 -31.17
CA GLY A 7 2.68 -6.80 -31.12
C GLY A 7 3.12 -6.35 -29.73
N GLY A 8 2.34 -6.66 -28.68
CA GLY A 8 2.62 -6.29 -27.29
C GLY A 8 3.12 -7.46 -26.44
N ARG A 9 3.90 -7.16 -25.40
CA ARG A 9 4.32 -8.13 -24.38
C ARG A 9 3.56 -7.88 -23.09
N LEU A 10 2.84 -8.88 -22.60
CA LEU A 10 2.13 -8.84 -21.34
C LEU A 10 2.93 -9.64 -20.31
N MET A 11 3.57 -8.93 -19.38
CA MET A 11 4.27 -9.55 -18.25
C MET A 11 3.27 -9.70 -17.10
N LEU A 12 2.84 -10.93 -16.84
CA LEU A 12 2.06 -11.21 -15.64
C LEU A 12 2.97 -11.11 -14.41
N PRO A 13 2.48 -10.46 -13.33
CA PRO A 13 3.15 -10.51 -12.03
C PRO A 13 3.36 -11.96 -11.58
N SER A 14 4.27 -12.16 -10.64
CA SER A 14 4.46 -13.45 -10.00
C SER A 14 3.15 -13.96 -9.37
N LEU A 15 2.97 -15.29 -9.34
CA LEU A 15 1.78 -15.92 -8.76
C LEU A 15 1.50 -15.45 -7.33
N HIS A 16 2.55 -15.27 -6.52
CA HIS A 16 2.41 -14.80 -5.14
C HIS A 16 1.86 -13.37 -5.07
N VAL A 17 2.28 -12.46 -5.96
CA VAL A 17 1.74 -11.09 -6.03
C VAL A 17 0.27 -11.11 -6.42
N MET A 18 -0.12 -11.97 -7.38
CA MET A 18 -1.53 -12.10 -7.78
C MET A 18 -2.41 -12.63 -6.63
N ILE A 19 -1.96 -13.67 -5.92
CA ILE A 19 -2.68 -14.22 -4.76
C ILE A 19 -2.84 -13.16 -3.67
N MET A 20 -1.77 -12.42 -3.35
CA MET A 20 -1.82 -11.33 -2.39
C MET A 20 -2.81 -10.23 -2.81
N ALA A 21 -2.81 -9.84 -4.08
CA ALA A 21 -3.75 -8.83 -4.59
C ALA A 21 -5.21 -9.30 -4.44
N ILE A 22 -5.51 -10.56 -4.75
CA ILE A 22 -6.86 -11.13 -4.57
C ILE A 22 -7.28 -11.10 -3.10
N ILE A 23 -6.40 -11.50 -2.19
CA ILE A 23 -6.66 -11.48 -0.74
C ILE A 23 -6.93 -10.04 -0.26
N ILE A 24 -6.11 -9.08 -0.68
CA ILE A 24 -6.29 -7.66 -0.32
C ILE A 24 -7.64 -7.14 -0.81
N ILE A 25 -7.97 -7.39 -2.09
CA ILE A 25 -9.25 -6.96 -2.67
C ILE A 25 -10.42 -7.59 -1.90
N TYR A 26 -10.36 -8.89 -1.62
CA TYR A 26 -11.39 -9.58 -0.84
C TYR A 26 -11.58 -8.95 0.55
N LEU A 27 -10.50 -8.68 1.27
CA LEU A 27 -10.55 -8.04 2.59
C LEU A 27 -11.13 -6.63 2.53
N LEU A 28 -10.74 -5.83 1.54
CA LEU A 28 -11.27 -4.47 1.34
C LEU A 28 -12.76 -4.49 1.02
N VAL A 29 -13.22 -5.39 0.15
CA VAL A 29 -14.65 -5.58 -0.15
C VAL A 29 -15.41 -5.99 1.10
N LYS A 30 -14.86 -6.93 1.88
CA LYS A 30 -15.48 -7.40 3.13
C LYS A 30 -15.63 -6.25 4.14
N TRP A 31 -14.58 -5.46 4.37
CA TRP A 31 -14.60 -4.35 5.33
C TRP A 31 -15.39 -3.14 4.84
N SER A 32 -15.47 -2.94 3.53
CA SER A 32 -16.33 -1.94 2.90
C SER A 32 -17.81 -2.16 3.26
N LYS A 33 -18.27 -3.42 3.24
CA LYS A 33 -19.63 -3.79 3.64
C LYS A 33 -19.94 -3.57 5.13
N GLU A 34 -18.92 -3.49 6.00
CA GLU A 34 -19.10 -3.16 7.42
C GLU A 34 -19.46 -1.68 7.63
N LEU A 35 -19.39 -0.83 6.60
CA LEU A 35 -19.83 0.57 6.66
C LEU A 35 -21.18 0.71 5.97
N GLU A 36 -22.21 1.05 6.76
CA GLU A 36 -23.56 1.31 6.26
C GLU A 36 -23.61 2.52 5.31
N MET A 37 -22.76 3.52 5.54
CA MET A 37 -22.63 4.74 4.73
C MET A 37 -21.18 4.92 4.27
N ARG A 38 -20.98 5.26 2.98
CA ARG A 38 -19.67 5.55 2.35
C ARG A 38 -18.68 4.38 2.32
N GLN A 39 -19.14 3.24 1.81
CA GLN A 39 -18.37 2.01 1.52
C GLN A 39 -16.99 2.25 0.85
N PHE A 40 -16.90 3.17 -0.11
CA PHE A 40 -15.66 3.49 -0.80
C PHE A 40 -14.56 4.09 0.09
N THR A 41 -14.90 4.61 1.26
CA THR A 41 -13.94 5.26 2.18
C THR A 41 -12.84 4.30 2.63
N VAL A 42 -13.16 3.01 2.81
CA VAL A 42 -12.17 1.99 3.22
C VAL A 42 -11.01 1.90 2.22
N TYR A 43 -11.33 1.97 0.93
CA TYR A 43 -10.34 1.92 -0.14
C TYR A 43 -9.43 3.13 -0.11
N PHE A 44 -9.96 4.34 0.12
CA PHE A 44 -9.12 5.53 0.26
C PHE A 44 -8.20 5.46 1.47
N TYR A 45 -8.69 4.97 2.61
CA TYR A 45 -7.85 4.79 3.79
C TYR A 45 -6.73 3.79 3.53
N PHE A 46 -7.01 2.69 2.83
CA PHE A 46 -6.00 1.74 2.39
C PHE A 46 -4.99 2.36 1.41
N LEU A 47 -5.46 3.00 0.34
CA LEU A 47 -4.59 3.57 -0.71
C LEU A 47 -3.67 4.65 -0.15
N ILE A 48 -4.22 5.56 0.66
CA ILE A 48 -3.41 6.61 1.29
C ILE A 48 -2.44 5.97 2.27
N SER A 49 -2.86 5.01 3.10
CA SER A 49 -1.94 4.38 4.07
C SER A 49 -0.82 3.57 3.44
N ALA A 50 -1.03 3.03 2.24
CA ALA A 50 -0.01 2.32 1.46
C ALA A 50 1.04 3.24 0.81
N TYR A 51 0.85 4.56 0.88
CA TYR A 51 1.77 5.53 0.28
C TYR A 51 3.07 5.65 1.08
N ILE A 52 4.19 5.45 0.38
CA ILE A 52 5.55 5.66 0.87
C ILE A 52 6.20 6.82 0.12
N MET A 53 7.11 7.54 0.76
CA MET A 53 7.96 8.52 0.09
C MET A 53 9.36 8.55 0.70
N PRO A 54 10.39 8.96 -0.05
CA PRO A 54 11.72 9.17 0.49
C PRO A 54 11.69 10.42 1.40
N ILE A 55 12.11 10.25 2.65
CA ILE A 55 12.22 11.36 3.62
C ILE A 55 13.65 11.89 3.75
N TYR A 56 14.62 11.14 3.22
CA TYR A 56 16.01 11.52 3.17
C TYR A 56 16.63 10.92 1.91
N SER A 57 17.42 11.71 1.20
CA SER A 57 18.23 11.25 0.08
C SER A 57 19.65 11.75 0.25
N ARG A 58 20.62 10.89 -0.03
CA ARG A 58 22.03 11.23 -0.06
C ARG A 58 22.68 10.60 -1.27
N TYR A 59 23.43 11.42 -2.00
CA TYR A 59 24.31 10.96 -3.06
C TYR A 59 25.74 10.87 -2.52
N SER A 60 26.43 9.79 -2.85
CA SER A 60 27.87 9.62 -2.60
C SER A 60 28.52 8.96 -3.80
N GLU A 61 29.65 9.50 -4.25
CA GLU A 61 30.40 8.93 -5.39
C GLU A 61 30.89 7.50 -5.12
N ALA A 62 31.10 7.13 -3.84
CA ALA A 62 31.59 5.81 -3.45
C ALA A 62 30.48 4.76 -3.24
N GLU A 63 29.27 5.17 -2.85
CA GLU A 63 28.19 4.27 -2.42
C GLU A 63 26.90 4.38 -3.27
N GLY A 64 26.85 5.34 -4.19
CA GLY A 64 25.69 5.59 -5.05
C GLY A 64 24.60 6.45 -4.39
N GLU A 65 23.37 6.34 -4.91
CA GLU A 65 22.18 7.01 -4.37
C GLU A 65 21.57 6.19 -3.23
N PHE A 66 21.55 6.77 -2.03
CA PHE A 66 20.79 6.24 -0.90
C PHE A 66 19.51 7.07 -0.68
N GLN A 67 18.38 6.38 -0.55
CA GLN A 67 17.09 7.00 -0.21
C GLN A 67 16.46 6.28 0.97
N LEU A 68 16.14 7.01 2.04
CA LEU A 68 15.39 6.49 3.18
C LEU A 68 13.90 6.64 2.93
N TRP A 69 13.23 5.53 2.60
CA TRP A 69 11.78 5.50 2.41
C TRP A 69 11.00 5.36 3.72
N PHE A 70 9.87 6.05 3.82
CA PHE A 70 9.03 6.06 5.01
C PHE A 70 7.53 5.99 4.66
N PRO A 71 6.71 5.26 5.45
CA PRO A 71 5.27 5.10 5.22
C PRO A 71 4.47 6.34 5.67
N VAL A 72 4.69 7.47 5.02
CA VAL A 72 4.08 8.76 5.36
C VAL A 72 2.55 8.70 5.28
N GLY A 73 2.03 7.99 4.28
CA GLY A 73 0.60 7.85 4.10
C GLY A 73 -0.12 7.23 5.31
N PHE A 74 0.47 6.19 5.91
CA PHE A 74 -0.05 5.57 7.13
C PHE A 74 -0.08 6.58 8.28
N VAL A 75 1.02 7.32 8.49
CA VAL A 75 1.12 8.31 9.57
C VAL A 75 0.02 9.36 9.46
N VAL A 76 -0.21 9.89 8.26
CA VAL A 76 -1.26 10.88 8.01
C VAL A 76 -2.65 10.31 8.35
N VAL A 77 -2.99 9.13 7.83
CA VAL A 77 -4.31 8.51 8.05
C VAL A 77 -4.51 8.10 9.52
N PHE A 78 -3.45 7.62 10.17
CA PHE A 78 -3.46 7.23 11.57
C PHE A 78 -3.77 8.42 12.47
N PHE A 79 -3.04 9.53 12.32
CA PHE A 79 -3.30 10.74 13.10
C PHE A 79 -4.65 11.39 12.76
N TYR A 80 -5.05 11.40 11.48
CA TYR A 80 -6.38 11.87 11.07
C TYR A 80 -7.50 11.08 11.74
N SER A 81 -7.36 9.75 11.83
CA SER A 81 -8.35 8.87 12.46
C SER A 81 -8.36 8.99 13.98
N PHE A 82 -7.19 9.16 14.60
CA PHE A 82 -7.06 9.26 16.06
C PHE A 82 -7.59 10.59 16.60
N ARG A 83 -7.38 11.69 15.87
CA ARG A 83 -7.83 13.04 16.27
C ARG A 83 -9.31 13.29 16.01
N SER A 84 -9.97 12.42 15.25
CA SER A 84 -11.37 12.58 14.87
C SER A 84 -12.23 11.55 15.61
N GLU A 85 -13.42 11.94 16.09
CA GLU A 85 -14.46 11.00 16.55
C GLU A 85 -14.92 10.02 15.44
N ARG A 86 -14.36 10.14 14.22
CA ARG A 86 -14.63 9.28 13.05
C ARG A 86 -13.89 7.94 13.07
N TYR A 87 -13.39 7.53 14.23
CA TYR A 87 -12.80 6.21 14.43
C TYR A 87 -13.80 5.12 14.04
N HIS A 88 -13.42 4.26 13.09
CA HIS A 88 -14.21 3.11 12.69
C HIS A 88 -13.30 1.92 12.48
N ARG A 89 -13.67 0.79 13.07
CA ARG A 89 -12.82 -0.42 13.10
C ARG A 89 -12.39 -0.85 11.69
N SER A 90 -13.30 -0.81 10.72
CA SER A 90 -13.04 -1.21 9.33
C SER A 90 -12.04 -0.28 8.61
N LYS A 91 -12.08 1.03 8.90
CA LYS A 91 -11.11 2.00 8.38
C LYS A 91 -9.71 1.75 8.93
N MET A 92 -9.61 1.39 10.22
CA MET A 92 -8.33 1.05 10.85
C MET A 92 -7.76 -0.26 10.30
N LYS A 93 -8.58 -1.30 10.12
CA LYS A 93 -8.15 -2.56 9.48
C LYS A 93 -7.53 -2.30 8.10
N ALA A 94 -8.19 -1.47 7.29
CA ALA A 94 -7.67 -1.05 5.99
C ALA A 94 -6.39 -0.23 6.06
N CYS A 95 -6.29 0.67 7.05
CA CYS A 95 -5.09 1.46 7.31
C CYS A 95 -3.88 0.57 7.66
N PHE A 96 -4.06 -0.41 8.55
CA PHE A 96 -3.01 -1.37 8.89
C PHE A 96 -2.66 -2.30 7.72
N LEU A 97 -3.63 -2.69 6.89
CA LEU A 97 -3.35 -3.43 5.68
C LEU A 97 -2.46 -2.62 4.72
N GLY A 98 -2.73 -1.32 4.56
CA GLY A 98 -1.89 -0.42 3.77
C GLY A 98 -0.49 -0.26 4.35
N LEU A 99 -0.34 -0.19 5.68
CA LEU A 99 0.98 -0.20 6.33
C LEU A 99 1.79 -1.47 6.01
N GLY A 100 1.14 -2.64 6.00
CA GLY A 100 1.79 -3.89 5.60
C GLY A 100 2.33 -3.83 4.16
N ILE A 101 1.56 -3.23 3.26
CA ILE A 101 1.98 -2.99 1.87
C ILE A 101 3.11 -1.98 1.78
N ALA A 102 3.06 -0.92 2.58
CA ALA A 102 4.14 0.07 2.65
C ALA A 102 5.46 -0.57 3.11
N PHE A 103 5.44 -1.41 4.14
CA PHE A 103 6.63 -2.14 4.56
C PHE A 103 7.13 -3.13 3.51
N TYR A 104 6.23 -3.85 2.84
CA TYR A 104 6.61 -4.73 1.74
C TYR A 104 7.35 -3.96 0.63
N GLN A 105 6.84 -2.79 0.23
CA GLN A 105 7.49 -1.94 -0.77
C GLN A 105 8.86 -1.44 -0.29
N ILE A 106 8.97 -0.98 0.96
CA ILE A 106 10.22 -0.51 1.55
C ILE A 106 11.26 -1.63 1.58
N ILE A 107 10.88 -2.82 2.06
CA ILE A 107 11.76 -3.99 2.11
C ILE A 107 12.20 -4.39 0.69
N SER A 108 11.27 -4.44 -0.26
CA SER A 108 11.59 -4.75 -1.66
C SER A 108 12.54 -3.74 -2.29
N HIS A 109 12.46 -2.46 -1.90
CA HIS A 109 13.36 -1.41 -2.40
C HIS A 109 14.82 -1.63 -2.00
N TYR A 110 15.09 -2.20 -0.81
CA TYR A 110 16.45 -2.42 -0.32
C TYR A 110 17.00 -3.83 -0.59
N ILE A 111 16.13 -4.83 -0.70
CA ILE A 111 16.58 -6.23 -0.90
C ILE A 111 16.83 -6.54 -2.38
N GLY A 112 16.18 -5.84 -3.31
CA GLY A 112 16.27 -6.12 -4.75
C GLY A 112 15.35 -7.25 -5.17
#